data_AF-A0A812V9L1-F1
#
_entry.id   AF-A0A812V9L1-F1
#
_cell.length_a   1.000
_cell.length_b   1.000
_cell.length_c   1.000
_cell.angle_alpha   90.00
_cell.angle_beta   90.00
_cell.angle_gamma   90.00
#
_symmetry.space_group_name_H-M   'P 1'
#
loop_
_entity.id
_entity.type
_entity.pdbx_description
1 polymer ?
#
loop_
_entity_poly.entity_id
_entity_poly.type
_entity_poly.pdbx_seq_one_letter_code
_entity_poly.pdbx_strand_id
1 'polypeptide(L)'
;MLFLRFRPKHAVALSNFTILGGAFANTALNAPKTDENGRALINWDIIVMMEPATLAGTVLGSFASKYLADFVLMGFLAIVLALLSFRTLGKGLEMFQHETAKDAELQAVPQSEDLASEEALSDGEEEPKESRNLVGDTRLRTVGAGTPWLKVGLLVCCFLGCVVLTVLKGGGAGSVVGVACGSGSFWLLSWAQLPWVLGFGLIFRDMLISENLDKEEDGHEFAASEIRWTSATTIRYPLLCSVAGILAGLFGVGGGIIKGPLMLELGVAPQVASATAATMILFTSMATAVSFEVFGLLEPSYGSLCFMLGFGCTLLGHYIVNAYLQGAKRQSPPVLSIGCVMAVSTALLIVEIVGRFCNQEFAQLIEPTSLCSIND
;
A
#
# COMPACT_ATOMS: atom_id res chain seq x y z
N MET A 1 -19.98 4.87 9.75
CA MET A 1 -21.05 4.03 10.31
C MET A 1 -21.71 4.73 11.48
N LEU A 2 -20.98 5.03 12.56
CA LEU A 2 -21.52 5.68 13.77
C LEU A 2 -22.24 7.05 13.58
N PHE A 3 -21.61 8.02 12.91
CA PHE A 3 -22.14 9.38 12.80
C PHE A 3 -23.24 9.56 11.75
N LEU A 4 -23.13 8.86 10.61
CA LEU A 4 -24.02 9.01 9.45
C LEU A 4 -25.06 7.89 9.33
N ARG A 5 -25.07 6.92 10.26
CA ARG A 5 -25.95 5.73 10.28
C ARG A 5 -26.00 4.91 8.98
N PHE A 6 -24.99 5.03 8.12
CA PHE A 6 -24.88 4.21 6.92
C PHE A 6 -24.71 2.72 7.23
N ARG A 7 -25.28 1.86 6.38
CA ARG A 7 -24.94 0.42 6.38
C ARG A 7 -23.44 0.23 6.18
N PRO A 8 -22.83 -0.82 6.77
CA PRO A 8 -21.40 -1.06 6.68
C PRO A 8 -20.85 -1.07 5.23
N LYS A 9 -21.62 -1.61 4.28
CA LYS A 9 -21.26 -1.69 2.86
C LYS A 9 -21.03 -0.32 2.20
N HIS A 10 -21.91 0.65 2.43
CA HIS A 10 -21.72 2.02 1.91
C HIS A 10 -20.55 2.74 2.60
N ALA A 11 -20.36 2.50 3.90
CA ALA A 11 -19.24 3.10 4.63
C ALA A 11 -17.88 2.57 4.12
N VAL A 12 -17.79 1.28 3.75
CA VAL A 12 -16.60 0.69 3.10
C VAL A 12 -16.37 1.30 1.71
N ALA A 13 -17.44 1.54 0.94
CA ALA A 13 -17.31 2.20 -0.36
C ALA A 13 -16.80 3.65 -0.22
N LEU A 14 -17.34 4.42 0.73
CA LEU A 14 -16.91 5.80 1.01
C LEU A 14 -15.48 5.88 1.56
N SER A 15 -15.06 4.93 2.41
CA SER A 15 -13.68 4.89 2.90
C SER A 15 -12.70 4.64 1.76
N ASN A 16 -13.05 3.79 0.80
CA ASN A 16 -12.19 3.54 -0.35
C ASN A 16 -11.98 4.80 -1.23
N PHE A 17 -12.98 5.66 -1.39
CA PHE A 17 -12.81 6.96 -2.07
C PHE A 17 -11.92 7.93 -1.29
N THR A 18 -12.04 7.93 0.04
CA THR A 18 -11.13 8.70 0.91
C THR A 18 -9.68 8.22 0.75
N ILE A 19 -9.47 6.91 0.78
CA ILE A 19 -8.15 6.30 0.58
C ILE A 19 -7.61 6.59 -0.82
N LEU A 20 -8.46 6.55 -1.85
CA LEU A 20 -8.08 6.88 -3.21
C LEU A 20 -7.53 8.31 -3.31
N GLY A 21 -8.21 9.30 -2.72
CA GLY A 21 -7.74 10.68 -2.69
C GLY A 21 -6.39 10.84 -1.99
N GLY A 22 -6.22 10.16 -0.85
CA GLY A 22 -4.95 10.16 -0.12
C GLY A 22 -3.81 9.45 -0.87
N ALA A 23 -4.09 8.30 -1.47
CA ALA A 23 -3.11 7.55 -2.26
C ALA A 23 -2.66 8.33 -3.50
N PHE A 24 -3.58 9.05 -4.15
CA PHE A 24 -3.25 9.96 -5.25
C PHE A 24 -2.32 11.10 -4.80
N ALA A 25 -2.67 11.80 -3.71
CA ALA A 25 -1.83 12.85 -3.13
C ALA A 25 -0.42 12.32 -2.78
N ASN A 26 -0.36 11.19 -2.07
CA ASN A 26 0.90 10.60 -1.61
C ASN A 26 1.77 10.12 -2.79
N THR A 27 1.15 9.51 -3.81
CA THR A 27 1.85 9.07 -5.03
C THR A 27 2.39 10.27 -5.80
N ALA A 28 1.58 11.32 -5.99
CA ALA A 28 1.99 12.54 -6.68
C ALA A 28 3.15 13.25 -5.97
N LEU A 29 3.14 13.29 -4.62
CA LEU A 29 4.21 13.90 -3.83
C LEU A 29 5.50 13.07 -3.80
N ASN A 30 5.42 11.75 -3.97
CA ASN A 30 6.60 10.87 -3.90
C ASN A 30 7.15 10.46 -5.27
N ALA A 31 6.37 10.57 -6.34
CA ALA A 31 6.81 10.30 -7.71
C ALA A 31 8.06 11.09 -8.15
N PRO A 32 8.21 12.40 -7.83
CA PRO A 32 9.41 13.14 -8.22
C PRO A 32 10.59 12.94 -7.27
N LYS A 33 10.45 12.20 -6.16
CA LYS A 33 11.50 12.06 -5.15
C LYS A 33 12.42 10.89 -5.43
N THR A 34 13.67 11.05 -5.03
CA THR A 34 14.70 10.01 -5.08
C THR A 34 15.16 9.65 -3.67
N ASP A 35 15.57 8.39 -3.51
CA ASP A 35 16.27 7.88 -2.35
C ASP A 35 17.70 8.47 -2.23
N GLU A 36 18.37 8.23 -1.10
CA GLU A 36 19.75 8.64 -0.81
C GLU A 36 20.74 8.14 -1.88
N ASN A 37 20.43 7.00 -2.51
CA ASN A 37 21.22 6.39 -3.58
C ASN A 37 20.91 6.95 -4.99
N GLY A 38 20.08 8.00 -5.10
CA GLY A 38 19.66 8.60 -6.37
C GLY A 38 18.66 7.77 -7.17
N ARG A 39 18.15 6.66 -6.61
CA ARG A 39 17.10 5.81 -7.21
C ARG A 39 15.72 6.42 -6.97
N ALA A 40 14.75 6.21 -7.86
CA ALA A 40 13.38 6.69 -7.63
C ALA A 40 12.78 6.07 -6.36
N LEU A 41 12.02 6.87 -5.60
CA LEU A 41 11.41 6.40 -4.34
C LEU A 41 10.30 5.35 -4.58
N ILE A 42 9.69 5.37 -5.77
CA ILE A 42 8.70 4.37 -6.20
C ILE A 42 9.44 3.23 -6.91
N ASN A 43 9.45 2.05 -6.29
CA ASN A 43 10.07 0.86 -6.88
C ASN A 43 9.05 0.10 -7.74
N TRP A 44 9.13 0.30 -9.05
CA TRP A 44 8.21 -0.31 -10.01
C TRP A 44 8.34 -1.83 -10.13
N ASP A 45 9.51 -2.41 -9.84
CA ASP A 45 9.73 -3.86 -9.92
C ASP A 45 8.89 -4.60 -8.87
N ILE A 46 8.81 -4.02 -7.68
CA ILE A 46 7.94 -4.51 -6.59
C ILE A 46 6.47 -4.38 -7.00
N ILE A 47 6.08 -3.24 -7.58
CA ILE A 47 4.68 -2.98 -7.97
C ILE A 47 4.23 -4.00 -9.01
N VAL A 48 4.96 -4.15 -10.11
CA VAL A 48 4.52 -5.05 -11.19
C VAL A 48 4.49 -6.51 -10.78
N MET A 49 5.30 -6.91 -9.79
CA MET A 49 5.22 -8.24 -9.20
C MET A 49 3.98 -8.43 -8.32
N MET A 50 3.71 -7.48 -7.43
CA MET A 50 2.72 -7.65 -6.35
C MET A 50 1.31 -7.22 -6.75
N GLU A 51 1.20 -6.21 -7.62
CA GLU A 51 -0.06 -5.55 -7.94
C GLU A 51 -1.04 -6.42 -8.71
N PRO A 52 -0.67 -7.19 -9.76
CA PRO A 52 -1.60 -8.06 -10.46
C PRO A 52 -2.28 -9.04 -9.50
N ALA A 53 -1.51 -9.77 -8.69
CA ALA A 53 -2.08 -10.71 -7.73
C ALA A 53 -2.98 -10.03 -6.68
N THR A 54 -2.67 -8.78 -6.33
CA THR A 54 -3.54 -7.98 -5.46
C THR A 54 -4.86 -7.64 -6.15
N LEU A 55 -4.84 -7.22 -7.42
CA LEU A 55 -6.05 -6.97 -8.20
C LEU A 55 -6.92 -8.22 -8.30
N ALA A 56 -6.34 -9.39 -8.60
CA ALA A 56 -7.06 -10.67 -8.58
C ALA A 56 -7.71 -10.93 -7.21
N GLY A 57 -6.98 -10.71 -6.12
CA GLY A 57 -7.50 -10.83 -4.76
C GLY A 57 -8.65 -9.85 -4.47
N THR A 58 -8.55 -8.59 -4.89
CA THR A 58 -9.59 -7.58 -4.66
C THR A 58 -10.91 -7.93 -5.31
N VAL A 59 -10.87 -8.54 -6.50
CA VAL A 59 -12.06 -9.01 -7.20
C VAL A 59 -12.75 -10.09 -6.38
N LEU A 60 -12.00 -11.12 -5.97
CA LEU A 60 -12.52 -12.20 -5.13
C LEU A 60 -13.06 -11.67 -3.79
N GLY A 61 -12.35 -10.73 -3.16
CA GLY A 61 -12.77 -10.05 -1.93
C GLY A 61 -14.06 -9.25 -2.09
N SER A 62 -14.23 -8.54 -3.21
CA SER A 62 -15.44 -7.77 -3.51
C SER A 62 -16.68 -8.65 -3.74
N PHE A 63 -16.49 -9.87 -4.25
CA PHE A 63 -17.56 -10.86 -4.31
C PHE A 63 -17.85 -11.42 -2.92
N ALA A 64 -16.82 -11.79 -2.17
CA ALA A 64 -16.97 -12.30 -0.82
C ALA A 64 -17.69 -11.31 0.11
N SER A 65 -17.46 -10.00 -0.02
CA SER A 65 -18.15 -8.98 0.79
C SER A 65 -19.65 -8.89 0.52
N LYS A 66 -20.13 -9.35 -0.64
CA LYS A 66 -21.56 -9.48 -0.94
C LYS A 66 -22.18 -10.75 -0.38
N TYR A 67 -21.44 -11.86 -0.38
CA TYR A 67 -21.92 -13.14 0.15
C TYR A 67 -21.89 -13.22 1.67
N LEU A 68 -20.98 -12.49 2.31
CA LEU A 68 -20.87 -12.46 3.76
C LEU A 68 -21.94 -11.56 4.37
N ALA A 69 -22.55 -12.04 5.46
CA ALA A 69 -23.44 -11.24 6.26
C ALA A 69 -22.69 -10.08 6.93
N ASP A 70 -23.37 -8.95 7.12
CA ASP A 70 -22.78 -7.70 7.60
C ASP A 70 -22.10 -7.88 8.98
N PHE A 71 -22.66 -8.71 9.86
CA PHE A 71 -22.06 -9.01 11.16
C PHE A 71 -20.74 -9.78 11.05
N VAL A 72 -20.60 -10.66 10.07
CA VAL A 72 -19.35 -11.42 9.81
C VAL A 72 -18.28 -10.46 9.31
N LEU A 73 -18.65 -9.57 8.39
CA LEU A 73 -17.74 -8.56 7.84
C LEU A 73 -17.25 -7.59 8.94
N MET A 74 -18.16 -7.11 9.79
CA MET A 74 -17.80 -6.26 10.93
C MET A 74 -16.93 -7.01 11.95
N GLY A 75 -17.26 -8.24 12.30
CA GLY A 75 -16.48 -9.05 13.24
C GLY A 75 -15.06 -9.32 12.74
N PHE A 76 -14.92 -9.68 11.46
CA PHE A 76 -13.59 -9.90 10.86
C PHE A 76 -12.80 -8.59 10.75
N LEU A 77 -13.44 -7.49 10.37
CA LEU A 77 -12.81 -6.16 10.35
C LEU A 77 -12.32 -5.77 11.75
N ALA A 78 -13.11 -6.04 12.80
CA ALA A 78 -12.71 -5.80 14.19
C ALA A 78 -11.44 -6.58 14.55
N ILE A 79 -11.39 -7.87 14.20
CA ILE A 79 -10.23 -8.73 14.47
C ILE A 79 -9.00 -8.20 13.73
N VAL A 80 -9.13 -7.87 12.45
CA VAL A 80 -8.03 -7.32 11.65
C VAL A 80 -7.53 -6.02 12.25
N LEU A 81 -8.42 -5.04 12.51
CA LEU A 81 -8.02 -3.76 13.10
C LEU A 81 -7.40 -3.92 14.49
N ALA A 82 -7.91 -4.84 15.31
CA ALA A 82 -7.33 -5.15 16.62
C ALA A 82 -5.89 -5.67 16.47
N LEU A 83 -5.68 -6.71 15.66
CA LEU A 83 -4.35 -7.29 15.42
C LEU A 83 -3.36 -6.25 14.88
N LEU A 84 -3.82 -5.40 13.97
CA LEU A 84 -3.01 -4.34 13.38
C LEU A 84 -2.69 -3.23 14.39
N SER A 85 -3.67 -2.85 15.20
CA SER A 85 -3.48 -1.90 16.30
C SER A 85 -2.43 -2.40 17.27
N PHE A 86 -2.54 -3.66 17.73
CA PHE A 86 -1.55 -4.26 18.63
C PHE A 86 -0.15 -4.32 18.00
N ARG A 87 -0.04 -4.79 16.76
CA ARG A 87 1.26 -4.87 16.06
C ARG A 87 1.87 -3.49 15.83
N THR A 88 1.07 -2.49 15.46
CA THR A 88 1.56 -1.13 15.16
C THR A 88 1.95 -0.39 16.42
N LEU A 89 1.14 -0.47 17.49
CA LEU A 89 1.48 0.11 18.79
C LEU A 89 2.74 -0.54 19.39
N GLY A 90 2.84 -1.87 19.32
CA GLY A 90 4.03 -2.60 19.79
C GLY A 90 5.30 -2.13 19.08
N LYS A 91 5.29 -2.09 17.75
CA LYS A 91 6.43 -1.57 16.96
C LYS A 91 6.70 -0.09 17.20
N GLY A 92 5.65 0.72 17.38
CA GLY A 92 5.79 2.14 17.69
C GLY A 92 6.48 2.38 19.04
N LEU A 93 6.10 1.60 20.07
CA LEU A 93 6.73 1.63 21.39
C LEU A 93 8.18 1.13 21.35
N GLU A 94 8.46 0.06 20.60
CA GLU A 94 9.81 -0.47 20.40
C GLU A 94 10.71 0.57 19.72
N MET A 95 10.25 1.20 18.63
CA MET A 95 10.97 2.31 18.00
C MET A 95 11.20 3.48 18.96
N PHE A 96 10.20 3.84 19.76
CA PHE A 96 10.33 4.92 20.74
C PHE A 96 11.38 4.59 21.81
N GLN A 97 11.43 3.35 22.28
CA GLN A 97 12.44 2.89 23.23
C GLN A 97 13.84 2.92 22.62
N HIS A 98 14.01 2.43 21.40
CA HIS A 98 15.30 2.47 20.69
C HIS A 98 15.78 3.90 20.41
N GLU A 99 14.88 4.80 19.98
CA GLU A 99 15.20 6.21 19.77
C GLU A 99 15.58 6.90 21.09
N THR A 100 14.84 6.62 22.16
CA THR A 100 15.13 7.19 23.49
C THR A 100 16.45 6.66 24.06
N ALA A 101 16.76 5.37 23.86
CA ALA A 101 18.03 4.77 24.28
C ALA A 101 19.22 5.37 23.51
N LYS A 102 19.11 5.50 22.18
CA LYS A 102 20.15 6.14 21.35
C LYS A 102 20.40 7.60 21.76
N ASP A 103 19.33 8.36 22.01
CA ASP A 103 19.46 9.74 22.46
C ASP A 103 20.07 9.83 23.86
N ALA A 104 19.79 8.86 24.75
CA ALA A 104 20.43 8.76 26.06
C ALA A 104 21.93 8.39 25.94
N GLU A 105 22.31 7.49 25.03
CA GLU A 105 23.72 7.15 24.75
C GLU A 105 24.50 8.33 24.16
N LEU A 106 23.91 9.06 23.20
CA LEU A 106 24.48 10.30 22.64
C LEU A 106 24.68 11.38 23.69
N GLN A 107 23.83 11.45 24.72
CA GLN A 107 23.97 12.37 25.85
C GLN A 107 24.90 11.87 26.95
N ALA A 108 25.14 10.56 27.05
CA ALA A 108 26.02 9.95 28.03
C ALA A 108 27.51 10.01 27.64
N VAL A 109 27.85 10.33 26.39
CA VAL A 109 29.21 10.68 25.96
C VAL A 109 29.51 12.12 26.44
N PRO A 110 30.42 12.34 27.40
CA PRO A 110 30.77 13.68 27.83
C PRO A 110 31.51 14.42 26.71
N GLN A 111 31.17 15.69 26.47
CA GLN A 111 32.04 16.63 25.76
C GLN A 111 33.37 16.74 26.52
N SER A 112 34.39 16.03 26.06
CA SER A 112 35.77 16.28 26.43
C SER A 112 36.61 16.42 25.17
N GLU A 113 36.29 17.40 24.34
CA GLU A 113 37.18 17.86 23.25
C GLU A 113 36.66 19.18 22.66
N ASP A 114 36.48 20.18 23.52
CA ASP A 114 36.38 21.60 23.13
C ASP A 114 37.04 22.43 24.23
N LEU A 115 38.38 22.34 24.32
CA LEU A 115 39.29 23.31 24.96
C LEU A 115 40.74 22.80 24.85
N ALA A 116 41.29 22.82 23.64
CA ALA A 116 42.73 22.89 23.39
C ALA A 116 42.98 23.43 21.97
N SER A 117 42.59 24.68 21.74
CA SER A 117 43.13 25.45 20.62
C SER A 117 44.50 26.02 21.02
N GLU A 118 45.49 25.75 20.17
CA GLU A 118 46.80 26.40 20.06
C GLU A 118 47.87 26.08 21.13
N GLU A 119 48.81 25.18 20.78
CA GLU A 119 50.25 25.50 20.71
C GLU A 119 51.02 24.37 19.98
N ALA A 120 52.11 24.76 19.34
CA ALA A 120 52.65 24.19 18.11
C ALA A 120 53.73 23.11 18.27
N LEU A 121 54.06 22.51 17.11
CA LEU A 121 55.41 22.10 16.66
C LEU A 121 55.87 20.68 17.05
N SER A 122 55.97 19.76 16.07
CA SER A 122 57.26 19.32 15.51
C SER A 122 57.19 17.99 14.73
N ASP A 123 57.55 18.12 13.45
CA ASP A 123 58.30 17.19 12.59
C ASP A 123 57.81 15.76 12.32
N GLY A 124 57.60 15.51 11.02
CA GLY A 124 57.50 14.17 10.44
C GLY A 124 57.07 14.19 8.97
N GLU A 125 57.90 14.80 8.10
CA GLU A 125 58.04 14.60 6.64
C GLU A 125 56.82 14.11 5.81
N GLU A 126 56.27 15.01 5.00
CA GLU A 126 55.52 14.69 3.77
C GLU A 126 56.49 14.38 2.62
N GLU A 127 56.22 13.33 1.85
CA GLU A 127 56.54 13.28 0.41
C GLU A 127 55.46 12.47 -0.35
N PRO A 128 55.16 12.79 -1.63
CA PRO A 128 53.83 12.67 -2.21
C PRO A 128 53.72 11.54 -3.25
N LYS A 129 52.62 10.77 -3.23
CA LYS A 129 52.21 9.89 -4.33
C LYS A 129 50.70 9.67 -4.24
N GLU A 130 49.89 9.62 -5.28
CA GLU A 130 50.02 9.87 -6.71
C GLU A 130 48.57 9.69 -7.17
N SER A 131 48.07 10.63 -7.96
CA SER A 131 46.78 10.55 -8.64
C SER A 131 46.57 9.18 -9.28
N ARG A 132 45.66 8.35 -8.73
CA ARG A 132 45.31 7.07 -9.34
C ARG A 132 43.81 6.80 -9.27
N ASN A 133 43.22 6.97 -10.45
CA ASN A 133 41.95 6.41 -10.95
C ASN A 133 40.69 7.27 -10.84
N LEU A 134 40.75 8.39 -11.56
CA LEU A 134 39.62 9.16 -12.09
C LEU A 134 38.80 8.42 -13.19
N VAL A 135 38.70 7.08 -13.16
CA VAL A 135 38.09 6.28 -14.25
C VAL A 135 36.99 5.30 -13.79
N GLY A 136 36.76 5.15 -12.48
CA GLY A 136 35.74 4.23 -11.96
C GLY A 136 34.34 4.83 -11.73
N ASP A 137 34.24 6.15 -11.58
CA ASP A 137 33.06 6.78 -10.95
C ASP A 137 31.93 7.17 -11.94
N THR A 138 32.14 6.95 -13.25
CA THR A 138 31.16 7.34 -14.27
C THR A 138 30.18 6.22 -14.63
N ARG A 139 30.46 4.95 -14.31
CA ARG A 139 29.55 3.83 -14.66
C ARG A 139 28.49 3.53 -13.60
N LEU A 140 28.73 3.84 -12.33
CA LEU A 140 27.74 3.62 -11.25
C LEU A 140 26.56 4.61 -11.28
N ARG A 141 26.64 5.71 -12.05
CA ARG A 141 25.58 6.72 -12.15
C ARG A 141 24.48 6.43 -13.17
N THR A 142 24.51 5.29 -13.88
CA THR A 142 23.57 5.02 -14.99
C THR A 142 22.56 3.91 -14.75
N VAL A 143 22.59 3.22 -13.60
CA VAL A 143 21.60 2.17 -13.30
C VAL A 143 20.32 2.82 -12.74
N GLY A 144 19.44 3.26 -13.64
CA GLY A 144 17.99 3.30 -13.41
C GLY A 144 17.38 4.55 -12.81
N ALA A 145 17.85 5.76 -13.15
CA ALA A 145 17.22 7.01 -12.69
C ALA A 145 15.86 7.34 -13.37
N GLY A 146 15.41 6.52 -14.32
CA GLY A 146 14.17 6.74 -15.06
C GLY A 146 13.06 5.77 -14.65
N THR A 147 11.81 6.25 -14.63
CA THR A 147 10.64 5.37 -14.50
C THR A 147 10.60 4.38 -15.67
N PRO A 148 10.51 3.06 -15.44
CA PRO A 148 10.47 2.06 -16.49
C PRO A 148 9.11 2.10 -17.20
N TRP A 149 8.96 3.01 -18.17
CA TRP A 149 7.69 3.29 -18.86
C TRP A 149 7.03 2.07 -19.47
N LEU A 150 7.80 1.06 -19.90
CA LEU A 150 7.27 -0.21 -20.37
C LEU A 150 6.51 -0.96 -19.26
N LYS A 151 7.14 -1.11 -18.08
CA LYS A 151 6.53 -1.77 -16.91
C LYS A 151 5.29 -1.00 -16.43
N VAL A 152 5.39 0.33 -16.38
CA VAL A 152 4.26 1.21 -16.04
C VAL A 152 3.12 1.05 -17.05
N GLY A 153 3.42 1.09 -18.35
CA GLY A 153 2.44 0.95 -19.42
C GLY A 153 1.72 -0.39 -19.39
N LEU A 154 2.46 -1.50 -19.21
CA LEU A 154 1.87 -2.84 -19.05
C LEU A 154 1.00 -2.94 -17.80
N LEU A 155 1.40 -2.32 -16.69
CA LEU A 155 0.61 -2.31 -15.45
C LEU A 155 -0.69 -1.53 -15.63
N VAL A 156 -0.63 -0.36 -16.26
CA VAL A 156 -1.81 0.44 -16.60
C VAL A 156 -2.72 -0.35 -17.55
N CYS A 157 -2.18 -1.09 -18.52
CA CYS A 157 -2.97 -1.97 -19.39
C CYS A 157 -3.67 -3.08 -18.59
N CYS A 158 -2.96 -3.74 -17.67
CA CYS A 158 -3.53 -4.76 -16.78
C CYS A 158 -4.70 -4.18 -15.96
N PHE A 159 -4.48 -3.02 -15.34
CA PHE A 159 -5.48 -2.29 -14.57
C PHE A 159 -6.69 -1.86 -15.41
N LEU A 160 -6.48 -1.24 -16.57
CA LEU A 160 -7.55 -0.80 -17.46
C LEU A 160 -8.37 -1.99 -17.96
N GLY A 161 -7.74 -3.12 -18.29
CA GLY A 161 -8.46 -4.33 -18.65
C GLY A 161 -9.35 -4.85 -17.51
N CYS A 162 -8.87 -4.80 -16.25
CA CYS A 162 -9.69 -5.12 -15.08
C CYS A 162 -10.90 -4.18 -14.95
N VAL A 163 -10.67 -2.87 -15.09
CA VAL A 163 -11.73 -1.85 -15.03
C VAL A 163 -12.75 -2.06 -16.14
N VAL A 164 -12.31 -2.30 -17.38
CA VAL A 164 -13.18 -2.56 -18.53
C VAL A 164 -14.01 -3.81 -18.29
N LEU A 165 -13.41 -4.92 -17.83
CA LEU A 165 -14.16 -6.15 -17.52
C LEU A 165 -15.21 -5.90 -16.42
N THR A 166 -14.88 -5.13 -15.37
CA THR A 166 -15.82 -4.74 -14.32
C THR A 166 -16.98 -3.92 -14.86
N VAL A 167 -16.71 -2.92 -15.71
CA VAL A 167 -17.74 -2.05 -16.31
C VAL A 167 -18.62 -2.81 -17.30
N LEU A 168 -18.02 -3.67 -18.14
CA LEU A 168 -18.75 -4.51 -19.11
C LEU A 168 -19.66 -5.51 -18.40
N LYS A 169 -19.20 -6.09 -17.29
CA LYS A 169 -20.02 -6.97 -16.45
C LYS A 169 -21.25 -6.22 -15.91
N GLY A 170 -21.07 -4.96 -15.53
CA GLY A 170 -22.10 -4.17 -14.87
C GLY A 170 -22.47 -4.69 -13.48
N GLY A 171 -23.55 -4.14 -12.92
CA GLY A 171 -24.06 -4.46 -11.59
C GLY A 171 -25.59 -4.56 -11.56
N GLY A 172 -26.17 -4.34 -10.38
CA GLY A 172 -27.64 -4.38 -10.19
C GLY A 172 -28.38 -3.33 -11.04
N ALA A 173 -27.75 -2.19 -11.31
CA ALA A 173 -28.31 -1.09 -12.12
C ALA A 173 -28.25 -1.30 -13.65
N GLY A 174 -27.79 -2.47 -14.11
CA GLY A 174 -27.60 -2.79 -15.52
C GLY A 174 -26.13 -2.82 -15.95
N SER A 175 -25.88 -3.32 -17.15
CA SER A 175 -24.56 -3.39 -17.77
C SER A 175 -24.60 -2.71 -19.13
N VAL A 176 -23.48 -2.11 -19.55
CA VAL A 176 -23.36 -1.41 -20.85
C VAL A 176 -23.70 -2.35 -22.02
N VAL A 177 -23.46 -3.65 -21.83
CA VAL A 177 -23.67 -4.71 -22.84
C VAL A 177 -25.05 -5.39 -22.69
N GLY A 178 -25.88 -4.99 -21.72
CA GLY A 178 -27.19 -5.61 -21.48
C GLY A 178 -27.11 -7.05 -20.96
N VAL A 179 -25.97 -7.44 -20.40
CA VAL A 179 -25.77 -8.70 -19.66
C VAL A 179 -26.69 -8.71 -18.43
N ALA A 180 -27.60 -9.69 -18.40
CA ALA A 180 -28.45 -9.92 -17.24
C ALA A 180 -27.62 -10.38 -16.04
N CYS A 181 -27.92 -9.83 -14.86
CA CYS A 181 -27.25 -10.18 -13.62
C CYS A 181 -27.47 -11.68 -13.29
N GLY A 182 -26.40 -12.39 -12.93
CA GLY A 182 -26.44 -13.84 -12.68
C GLY A 182 -26.47 -14.74 -13.91
N SER A 183 -26.47 -14.19 -15.13
CA SER A 183 -26.37 -14.97 -16.37
C SER A 183 -25.00 -15.63 -16.55
N GLY A 184 -24.91 -16.61 -17.47
CA GLY A 184 -23.62 -17.22 -17.84
C GLY A 184 -22.58 -16.20 -18.30
N SER A 185 -22.99 -15.14 -19.02
CA SER A 185 -22.12 -14.05 -19.45
C SER A 185 -21.61 -13.19 -18.29
N PHE A 186 -22.41 -12.98 -17.24
CA PHE A 186 -21.99 -12.28 -16.03
C PHE A 186 -20.86 -13.04 -15.32
N TRP A 187 -21.01 -14.36 -15.16
CA TRP A 187 -19.98 -15.20 -14.56
C TRP A 187 -18.76 -15.33 -15.45
N LEU A 188 -18.93 -15.44 -16.76
CA LEU A 188 -17.82 -15.46 -17.71
C LEU A 188 -16.97 -14.19 -17.60
N LEU A 189 -17.58 -13.01 -17.60
CA LEU A 189 -16.87 -11.74 -17.44
C LEU A 189 -16.19 -11.62 -16.07
N SER A 190 -16.85 -12.13 -15.01
CA SER A 190 -16.28 -12.15 -13.66
C SER A 190 -15.03 -13.02 -13.57
N TRP A 191 -15.08 -14.23 -14.12
CA TRP A 191 -13.97 -15.16 -14.10
C TRP A 191 -12.89 -14.83 -15.13
N ALA A 192 -13.24 -14.15 -16.23
CA ALA A 192 -12.29 -13.68 -17.25
C ALA A 192 -11.25 -12.68 -16.71
N GLN A 193 -11.53 -12.04 -15.58
CA GLN A 193 -10.58 -11.15 -14.92
C GLN A 193 -9.37 -11.91 -14.33
N LEU A 194 -9.55 -13.15 -13.86
CA LEU A 194 -8.44 -13.95 -13.35
C LEU A 194 -7.40 -14.31 -14.43
N PRO A 195 -7.74 -14.92 -15.59
CA PRO A 195 -6.76 -15.21 -16.62
C PRO A 195 -6.14 -13.95 -17.22
N TRP A 196 -6.87 -12.83 -17.28
CA TRP A 196 -6.32 -11.53 -17.69
C TRP A 196 -5.17 -11.10 -16.77
N VAL A 197 -5.43 -11.06 -15.47
CA VAL A 197 -4.45 -10.65 -14.46
C VAL A 197 -3.30 -11.66 -14.35
N LEU A 198 -3.59 -12.96 -14.44
CA LEU A 198 -2.57 -14.00 -14.46
C LEU A 198 -1.66 -13.89 -15.70
N GLY A 199 -2.22 -13.57 -16.87
CA GLY A 199 -1.46 -13.34 -18.09
C GLY A 199 -0.42 -12.23 -17.90
N PHE A 200 -0.84 -11.06 -17.42
CA PHE A 200 0.09 -9.97 -17.10
C PHE A 200 1.07 -10.34 -15.97
N GLY A 201 0.61 -11.04 -14.94
CA GLY A 201 1.48 -11.53 -13.86
C GLY A 201 2.59 -12.46 -14.34
N LEU A 202 2.30 -13.34 -15.31
CA LEU A 202 3.30 -14.20 -15.94
C LEU A 202 4.28 -13.43 -16.82
N ILE A 203 3.81 -12.41 -17.55
CA ILE A 203 4.67 -11.50 -18.33
C ILE A 203 5.64 -10.76 -17.40
N PHE A 204 5.14 -10.17 -16.30
CA PHE A 204 6.00 -9.48 -15.34
C PHE A 204 6.99 -10.41 -14.65
N ARG A 205 6.57 -11.64 -14.33
CA ARG A 205 7.44 -12.68 -13.81
C ARG A 205 8.59 -12.97 -14.77
N ASP A 206 8.30 -13.17 -16.05
CA ASP A 206 9.30 -13.49 -17.07
C ASP A 206 10.27 -12.32 -17.26
N MET A 207 9.76 -11.10 -17.37
CA MET A 207 10.57 -9.87 -17.45
C MET A 207 11.51 -9.72 -16.25
N LEU A 208 10.99 -9.88 -15.02
CA LEU A 208 11.81 -9.71 -13.81
C LEU A 208 12.84 -10.82 -13.67
N ILE A 209 12.51 -12.08 -14.01
CA ILE A 209 13.48 -13.18 -13.95
C ILE A 209 14.58 -12.96 -14.99
N SER A 210 14.23 -12.61 -16.24
CA SER A 210 15.22 -12.32 -17.28
C SER A 210 16.16 -11.20 -16.86
N GLU A 211 15.62 -10.07 -16.36
CA GLU A 211 16.45 -8.95 -15.89
C GLU A 211 17.35 -9.32 -14.70
N ASN A 212 16.92 -10.22 -13.82
CA ASN A 212 17.77 -10.66 -12.69
C ASN A 212 18.85 -11.64 -13.13
N LEU A 213 18.56 -12.50 -14.11
CA LEU A 213 19.55 -13.40 -14.71
C LEU A 213 20.62 -12.61 -15.46
N ASP A 214 20.22 -11.62 -16.27
CA ASP A 214 21.16 -10.74 -17.00
C ASP A 214 22.10 -10.01 -16.02
N LYS A 215 21.54 -9.50 -14.90
CA LYS A 215 22.35 -8.88 -13.82
C LYS A 215 23.31 -9.86 -13.14
N GLU A 216 22.90 -11.12 -12.96
CA GLU A 216 23.77 -12.16 -12.39
C GLU A 216 24.89 -12.55 -13.35
N GLU A 217 24.62 -12.63 -14.66
CA GLU A 217 25.61 -12.91 -15.70
C GLU A 217 26.65 -11.79 -15.84
N ASP A 218 26.22 -10.53 -15.69
CA ASP A 218 27.10 -9.35 -15.69
C ASP A 218 27.93 -9.21 -14.40
N GLY A 219 27.78 -10.13 -13.44
CA GLY A 219 28.50 -10.11 -12.16
C GLY A 219 28.07 -8.95 -11.25
N HIS A 220 26.84 -8.46 -11.38
CA HIS A 220 26.33 -7.36 -10.58
C HIS A 220 26.14 -7.78 -9.12
N GLU A 221 26.80 -7.07 -8.20
CA GLU A 221 26.56 -7.23 -6.76
C GLU A 221 25.26 -6.53 -6.36
N PHE A 222 24.24 -7.33 -6.03
CA PHE A 222 22.99 -6.83 -5.49
C PHE A 222 23.25 -6.08 -4.16
N ALA A 223 22.92 -4.78 -4.14
CA ALA A 223 22.94 -4.01 -2.90
C ALA A 223 21.95 -4.60 -1.87
N ALA A 224 22.19 -4.38 -0.58
CA ALA A 224 21.33 -4.90 0.49
C ALA A 224 19.86 -4.45 0.40
N SER A 225 19.59 -3.36 -0.32
CA SER A 225 18.25 -2.82 -0.59
C SER A 225 17.62 -3.28 -1.91
N GLU A 226 18.37 -4.05 -2.72
CA GLU A 226 17.91 -4.54 -4.02
C GLU A 226 17.40 -5.98 -3.92
N ILE A 227 16.16 -6.19 -4.34
CA ILE A 227 15.49 -7.50 -4.22
C ILE A 227 15.98 -8.42 -5.32
N ARG A 228 16.51 -9.58 -4.93
CA ARG A 228 16.79 -10.68 -5.86
C ARG A 228 15.51 -11.44 -6.20
N TRP A 229 15.06 -11.32 -7.44
CA TRP A 229 13.88 -12.04 -7.91
C TRP A 229 14.27 -13.45 -8.38
N THR A 230 13.92 -14.45 -7.57
CA THR A 230 14.09 -15.86 -7.88
C THR A 230 12.74 -16.47 -8.25
N SER A 231 12.75 -17.67 -8.83
CA SER A 231 11.51 -18.40 -9.15
C SER A 231 10.61 -18.60 -7.92
N ALA A 232 11.18 -18.81 -6.72
CA ALA A 232 10.42 -19.02 -5.51
C ALA A 232 9.82 -17.71 -4.95
N THR A 233 10.59 -16.63 -4.92
CA THR A 233 10.12 -15.33 -4.42
C THR A 233 9.01 -14.76 -5.31
N THR A 234 9.15 -14.95 -6.61
CA THR A 234 8.17 -14.57 -7.63
C THR A 234 6.83 -15.30 -7.53
N ILE A 235 6.74 -16.41 -6.79
CA ILE A 235 5.48 -17.13 -6.55
C ILE A 235 4.96 -16.85 -5.14
N ARG A 236 5.83 -16.90 -4.13
CA ARG A 236 5.43 -16.70 -2.73
C ARG A 236 4.85 -15.30 -2.49
N TYR A 237 5.51 -14.25 -2.97
CA TYR A 237 5.06 -12.87 -2.69
C TYR A 237 3.71 -12.53 -3.34
N PRO A 238 3.47 -12.85 -4.63
CA PRO A 238 2.15 -12.66 -5.23
C PRO A 238 1.04 -13.45 -4.53
N LEU A 239 1.31 -14.67 -4.02
CA LEU A 239 0.33 -15.44 -3.26
C LEU A 239 -0.07 -14.72 -1.95
N LEU A 240 0.90 -14.20 -1.20
CA LEU A 240 0.60 -13.37 -0.01
C LEU A 240 -0.17 -12.10 -0.40
N CYS A 241 0.17 -11.48 -1.53
CA CYS A 241 -0.53 -10.31 -2.06
C CYS A 241 -1.97 -10.61 -2.50
N SER A 242 -2.26 -11.83 -2.92
CA SER A 242 -3.63 -12.27 -3.24
C SER A 242 -4.49 -12.26 -1.99
N VAL A 243 -3.97 -12.74 -0.85
CA VAL A 243 -4.64 -12.64 0.46
C VAL A 243 -4.83 -11.19 0.86
N ALA A 244 -3.80 -10.35 0.71
CA ALA A 244 -3.92 -8.91 0.94
C ALA A 244 -4.98 -8.25 0.07
N GLY A 245 -5.09 -8.67 -1.20
CA GLY A 245 -6.11 -8.23 -2.14
C GLY A 245 -7.52 -8.63 -1.68
N ILE A 246 -7.72 -9.87 -1.23
CA ILE A 246 -9.02 -10.33 -0.70
C ILE A 246 -9.44 -9.45 0.48
N LEU A 247 -8.53 -9.21 1.42
CA LEU A 247 -8.78 -8.35 2.58
C LEU A 247 -9.05 -6.88 2.16
N ALA A 248 -8.31 -6.39 1.17
CA ALA A 248 -8.54 -5.05 0.62
C ALA A 248 -9.91 -4.93 -0.06
N GLY A 249 -10.35 -5.94 -0.82
CA GLY A 249 -11.68 -5.98 -1.44
C GLY A 249 -12.82 -6.16 -0.44
N LEU A 250 -12.56 -6.85 0.68
CA LEU A 250 -13.54 -7.05 1.77
C LEU A 250 -13.79 -5.77 2.58
N PHE A 251 -12.72 -5.07 2.97
CA PHE A 251 -12.80 -3.96 3.93
C PHE A 251 -12.58 -2.57 3.33
N GLY A 252 -12.11 -2.50 2.07
CA GLY A 252 -11.77 -1.24 1.44
C GLY A 252 -10.61 -0.50 2.14
N VAL A 253 -9.73 -1.21 2.85
CA VAL A 253 -8.60 -0.63 3.62
C VAL A 253 -7.33 -0.47 2.78
N GLY A 254 -7.31 -0.99 1.54
CA GLY A 254 -6.14 -1.00 0.67
C GLY A 254 -5.09 -2.03 1.14
N GLY A 255 -4.47 -2.77 0.21
CA GLY A 255 -3.55 -3.87 0.56
C GLY A 255 -2.24 -3.46 1.25
N GLY A 256 -2.01 -2.15 1.45
CA GLY A 256 -0.78 -1.57 1.98
C GLY A 256 -0.39 -2.07 3.37
N ILE A 257 -1.37 -2.46 4.19
CA ILE A 257 -1.13 -2.95 5.55
C ILE A 257 -0.32 -4.25 5.56
N ILE A 258 -0.54 -5.12 4.56
CA ILE A 258 0.22 -6.37 4.42
C ILE A 258 1.46 -6.14 3.56
N LYS A 259 1.33 -5.34 2.50
CA LYS A 259 2.43 -5.05 1.58
C LYS A 259 3.58 -4.29 2.25
N GLY A 260 3.30 -3.36 3.16
CA GLY A 260 4.31 -2.58 3.87
C GLY A 260 5.30 -3.44 4.65
N PRO A 261 4.85 -4.24 5.63
CA PRO A 261 5.71 -5.18 6.36
C PRO A 261 6.44 -6.16 5.43
N LEU A 262 5.76 -6.66 4.39
CA LEU A 262 6.35 -7.58 3.43
C LEU A 262 7.52 -6.96 2.66
N MET A 263 7.43 -5.67 2.32
CA MET A 263 8.54 -4.92 1.70
C MET A 263 9.71 -4.70 2.67
N LEU A 264 9.43 -4.49 3.96
CA LEU A 264 10.50 -4.38 4.97
C LEU A 264 11.22 -5.71 5.19
N GLU A 265 10.49 -6.84 5.17
CA GLU A 265 11.07 -8.19 5.22
C GLU A 265 11.93 -8.49 3.99
N LEU A 266 11.67 -7.81 2.87
CA LEU A 266 12.45 -7.86 1.64
C LEU A 266 13.69 -6.95 1.66
N GLY A 267 13.98 -6.26 2.76
CA GLY A 267 15.13 -5.35 2.88
C GLY A 267 14.92 -3.98 2.23
N VAL A 268 13.69 -3.67 1.80
CA VAL A 268 13.38 -2.37 1.19
C VAL A 268 13.40 -1.28 2.26
N ALA A 269 14.04 -0.15 1.96
CA ALA A 269 14.07 1.00 2.86
C ALA A 269 12.63 1.47 3.20
N PRO A 270 12.32 1.83 4.46
CA PRO A 270 10.97 2.21 4.86
C PRO A 270 10.34 3.34 4.03
N GLN A 271 11.16 4.30 3.58
CA GLN A 271 10.70 5.42 2.75
C GLN A 271 10.26 4.95 1.35
N VAL A 272 11.06 4.07 0.72
CA VAL A 272 10.75 3.43 -0.58
C VAL A 272 9.51 2.54 -0.45
N ALA A 273 9.44 1.72 0.61
CA ALA A 273 8.31 0.84 0.88
C ALA A 273 7.00 1.64 1.04
N SER A 274 7.03 2.79 1.72
CA SER A 274 5.86 3.66 1.90
C SER A 274 5.38 4.27 0.57
N ALA A 275 6.28 4.84 -0.24
CA ALA A 275 5.94 5.42 -1.53
C ALA A 275 5.43 4.37 -2.54
N THR A 276 6.07 3.20 -2.55
CA THR A 276 5.69 2.06 -3.39
C THR A 276 4.32 1.50 -2.95
N ALA A 277 4.08 1.37 -1.65
CA ALA A 277 2.76 0.98 -1.10
C ALA A 277 1.66 1.96 -1.51
N ALA A 278 1.90 3.27 -1.41
CA ALA A 278 0.93 4.29 -1.78
C ALA A 278 0.52 4.19 -3.26
N THR A 279 1.49 3.94 -4.14
CA THR A 279 1.26 3.75 -5.57
C THR A 279 0.44 2.49 -5.85
N MET A 280 0.70 1.39 -5.13
CA MET A 280 -0.13 0.18 -5.21
C MET A 280 -1.55 0.41 -4.67
N ILE A 281 -1.69 1.17 -3.58
CA ILE A 281 -3.00 1.53 -3.04
C ILE A 281 -3.78 2.36 -4.05
N LEU A 282 -3.12 3.26 -4.80
CA LEU A 282 -3.78 4.03 -5.85
C LEU A 282 -4.45 3.12 -6.88
N PHE A 283 -3.74 2.15 -7.46
CA PHE A 283 -4.32 1.23 -8.45
C PHE A 283 -5.43 0.34 -7.85
N THR A 284 -5.19 -0.27 -6.69
CA THR A 284 -6.21 -1.11 -6.03
C THR A 284 -7.47 -0.34 -5.63
N SER A 285 -7.32 0.85 -5.05
CA SER A 285 -8.45 1.68 -4.64
C SER A 285 -9.19 2.27 -5.84
N MET A 286 -8.51 2.62 -6.94
CA MET A 286 -9.19 3.00 -8.19
C MET A 286 -10.04 1.84 -8.74
N ALA A 287 -9.51 0.62 -8.80
CA ALA A 287 -10.25 -0.55 -9.29
C ALA A 287 -11.48 -0.86 -8.42
N THR A 288 -11.29 -0.75 -7.10
CA THR A 288 -12.35 -0.99 -6.12
C THR A 288 -13.41 0.12 -6.16
N ALA A 289 -13.00 1.38 -6.39
CA ALA A 289 -13.91 2.53 -6.52
C ALA A 289 -14.85 2.35 -7.72
N VAL A 290 -14.31 1.99 -8.89
CA VAL A 290 -15.12 1.66 -10.07
C VAL A 290 -16.05 0.48 -9.78
N SER A 291 -15.56 -0.55 -9.08
CA SER A 291 -16.38 -1.72 -8.74
C SER A 291 -17.58 -1.33 -7.87
N PHE A 292 -17.39 -0.47 -6.85
CA PHE A 292 -18.47 0.00 -5.99
C PHE A 292 -19.46 0.91 -6.72
N GLU A 293 -18.98 1.75 -7.63
CA GLU A 293 -19.83 2.60 -8.48
C GLU A 293 -20.69 1.74 -9.42
N VAL A 294 -20.09 0.74 -10.09
CA VAL A 294 -20.82 -0.24 -10.94
C VAL A 294 -21.87 -1.02 -10.14
N PHE A 295 -21.61 -1.29 -8.86
CA PHE A 295 -22.57 -1.93 -7.98
C PHE A 295 -23.66 -1.00 -7.43
N GLY A 296 -23.61 0.30 -7.69
CA GLY A 296 -24.57 1.27 -7.18
C GLY A 296 -24.47 1.52 -5.68
N LEU A 297 -23.38 1.10 -5.03
CA LEU A 297 -23.19 1.21 -3.57
C LEU A 297 -22.76 2.62 -3.14
N LEU A 298 -22.59 3.54 -4.07
CA LEU A 298 -22.06 4.86 -3.80
C LEU A 298 -22.81 5.93 -4.59
N GLU A 299 -23.24 6.96 -3.88
CA GLU A 299 -23.74 8.16 -4.52
C GLU A 299 -22.57 9.10 -4.86
N PRO A 300 -22.43 9.56 -6.14
CA PRO A 300 -21.25 10.28 -6.62
C PRO A 300 -20.92 11.56 -5.83
N SER A 301 -21.92 12.23 -5.26
CA SER A 301 -21.76 13.44 -4.46
C SER A 301 -20.92 13.18 -3.21
N TYR A 302 -21.27 12.16 -2.43
CA TYR A 302 -20.51 11.77 -1.24
C TYR A 302 -19.13 11.21 -1.59
N GLY A 303 -19.03 10.46 -2.68
CA GLY A 303 -17.75 9.93 -3.17
C GLY A 303 -16.72 11.02 -3.47
N SER A 304 -17.13 12.05 -4.22
CA SER A 304 -16.26 13.17 -4.56
C SER A 304 -15.83 13.99 -3.33
N LEU A 305 -16.72 14.20 -2.36
CA LEU A 305 -16.41 14.87 -1.10
C LEU A 305 -15.37 14.08 -0.29
N CYS A 306 -15.54 12.77 -0.16
CA CYS A 306 -14.59 11.88 0.51
C CYS A 306 -13.23 11.87 -0.17
N PHE A 307 -13.19 11.88 -1.50
CA PHE A 307 -11.94 11.98 -2.26
C PHE A 307 -11.20 13.29 -1.95
N MET A 308 -11.89 14.43 -1.99
CA MET A 308 -11.30 15.74 -1.70
C MET A 308 -10.81 15.85 -0.25
N LEU A 309 -11.59 15.30 0.69
CA LEU A 309 -11.20 15.23 2.09
C LEU A 309 -9.93 14.39 2.27
N GLY A 310 -9.88 13.19 1.67
CA GLY A 310 -8.71 12.32 1.71
C GLY A 310 -7.47 12.98 1.12
N PHE A 311 -7.62 13.60 -0.06
CA PHE A 311 -6.55 14.34 -0.73
C PHE A 311 -6.02 15.49 0.15
N GLY A 312 -6.91 16.34 0.66
CA GLY A 312 -6.53 17.48 1.52
C GLY A 312 -5.87 17.05 2.83
N CYS A 313 -6.44 16.06 3.52
CA CYS A 313 -5.88 15.52 4.76
C CYS A 313 -4.50 14.89 4.54
N THR A 314 -4.28 14.18 3.41
CA THR A 314 -2.97 13.60 3.11
C THR A 314 -1.94 14.67 2.74
N LEU A 315 -2.30 15.71 1.99
CA LEU A 315 -1.38 16.83 1.72
C LEU A 315 -0.93 17.50 3.03
N LEU A 316 -1.90 17.83 3.90
CA LEU A 316 -1.63 18.45 5.19
C LEU A 316 -0.79 17.53 6.09
N GLY A 317 -1.18 16.26 6.19
CA GLY A 317 -0.48 15.25 6.97
C GLY A 317 0.95 15.02 6.47
N HIS A 318 1.15 14.98 5.16
CA HIS A 318 2.48 14.85 4.55
C HIS A 318 3.38 16.03 4.93
N TYR A 319 2.87 17.26 4.83
CA TYR A 319 3.62 18.45 5.21
C TYR A 319 3.97 18.49 6.71
N ILE A 320 2.99 18.21 7.58
CA ILE A 320 3.18 18.20 9.04
C ILE A 320 4.18 17.12 9.46
N VAL A 321 4.00 15.89 8.97
CA VAL A 321 4.89 14.77 9.32
C VAL A 321 6.28 15.01 8.78
N ASN A 322 6.43 15.51 7.55
CA ASN A 322 7.75 15.82 7.00
C ASN A 322 8.45 16.95 7.76
N ALA A 323 7.75 18.02 8.12
CA ALA A 323 8.28 19.09 8.95
C ALA A 323 8.71 18.58 10.34
N TYR A 324 7.92 17.70 10.94
CA TYR A 324 8.25 17.06 12.21
C TYR A 324 9.49 16.16 12.10
N LEU A 325 9.56 15.31 11.07
CA LEU A 325 10.70 14.40 10.84
C LEU A 325 12.01 15.17 10.64
N GLN A 326 11.97 16.31 9.95
CA GLN A 326 13.15 17.16 9.74
C GLN A 326 13.61 17.86 11.03
N GLY A 327 12.68 18.28 11.89
CA GLY A 327 13.01 18.95 13.16
C GLY A 327 13.43 17.99 14.27
N ALA A 328 12.66 16.91 14.48
CA ALA A 328 12.82 16.01 15.62
C ALA A 328 13.72 14.79 15.34
N LYS A 329 13.96 14.43 14.06
CA LYS A 329 14.70 13.23 13.62
C LYS A 329 14.22 11.90 14.22
N ARG A 330 13.01 11.85 14.76
CA ARG A 330 12.37 10.68 15.38
C ARG A 330 11.20 10.18 14.55
N GLN A 331 11.19 8.89 14.21
CA GLN A 331 10.15 8.24 13.38
C GLN A 331 9.03 7.60 14.22
N SER A 332 9.26 7.36 15.52
CA SER A 332 8.28 6.69 16.39
C SER A 332 6.93 7.42 16.58
N PRO A 333 6.82 8.77 16.68
CA PRO A 333 5.57 9.43 17.07
C PRO A 333 4.45 9.34 16.01
N PRO A 334 4.70 9.52 14.69
CA PRO A 334 3.70 9.27 13.67
C PRO A 334 3.16 7.83 13.69
N VAL A 335 4.02 6.84 13.91
CA VAL A 335 3.62 5.42 13.96
C VAL A 335 2.74 5.14 15.17
N LEU A 336 3.10 5.70 16.34
CA LEU A 336 2.31 5.58 17.57
C LEU A 336 0.93 6.25 17.41
N SER A 337 0.88 7.42 16.76
CA SER A 337 -0.38 8.13 16.47
C SER A 337 -1.33 7.28 15.60
N ILE A 338 -0.83 6.69 14.52
CA ILE A 338 -1.61 5.78 13.67
C ILE A 338 -2.10 4.57 14.48
N GLY A 339 -1.23 3.98 15.31
CA GLY A 339 -1.59 2.90 16.23
C GLY A 339 -2.74 3.27 17.17
N CYS A 340 -2.69 4.44 17.80
CA CYS A 340 -3.74 4.92 18.70
C CYS A 340 -5.06 5.14 17.98
N VAL A 341 -5.04 5.76 16.79
CA VAL A 341 -6.25 5.98 15.98
C VAL A 341 -6.90 4.65 15.59
N MET A 342 -6.09 3.64 15.22
CA MET A 342 -6.60 2.30 14.94
C MET A 342 -7.19 1.63 16.18
N ALA A 343 -6.58 1.81 17.36
CA ALA A 343 -7.08 1.25 18.62
C ALA A 343 -8.45 1.85 18.98
N VAL A 344 -8.58 3.17 18.90
CA VAL A 344 -9.85 3.88 19.14
C VAL A 344 -10.90 3.46 18.12
N SER A 345 -10.53 3.36 16.84
CA SER A 345 -11.45 2.90 15.78
C SER A 345 -11.94 1.47 16.04
N THR A 346 -11.05 0.59 16.51
CA THR A 346 -11.39 -0.79 16.89
C THR A 346 -12.36 -0.81 18.07
N ALA A 347 -12.10 -0.02 19.12
CA ALA A 347 -12.98 0.07 20.29
C ALA A 347 -14.37 0.58 19.91
N LEU A 348 -14.45 1.64 19.10
CA LEU A 348 -15.72 2.19 18.60
C LEU A 348 -16.50 1.16 17.77
N LEU A 349 -15.80 0.40 16.93
CA LEU A 349 -16.41 -0.64 16.11
C LEU A 349 -16.92 -1.81 16.96
N ILE A 350 -16.19 -2.22 18.00
CA ILE A 350 -16.67 -3.23 18.97
C ILE A 350 -17.91 -2.75 19.70
N VAL A 351 -17.94 -1.48 20.14
CA VAL A 351 -19.13 -0.89 20.77
C VAL A 351 -20.33 -0.88 19.82
N GLU A 352 -20.13 -0.54 18.55
CA GLU A 352 -21.19 -0.60 17.53
C GLU A 352 -21.72 -2.03 17.34
N ILE A 353 -20.82 -3.02 17.25
CA ILE A 353 -21.19 -4.43 17.14
C ILE A 353 -22.05 -4.85 18.34
N VAL A 354 -21.58 -4.59 19.57
CA VAL A 354 -22.31 -4.96 20.81
C VAL A 354 -23.66 -4.25 20.88
N GLY A 355 -23.72 -2.97 20.52
CA GLY A 355 -24.97 -2.20 20.49
C GLY A 355 -26.00 -2.79 19.53
N ARG A 356 -25.58 -3.20 18.33
CA ARG A 356 -26.45 -3.87 17.35
C ARG A 356 -26.91 -5.25 17.81
N PHE A 357 -26.06 -6.00 18.50
CA PHE A 357 -26.43 -7.29 19.10
C PHE A 357 -27.46 -7.14 20.23
N CYS A 358 -27.34 -6.13 21.09
CA CYS A 358 -28.29 -5.89 22.18
C CYS A 358 -29.67 -5.40 21.71
N ASN A 359 -29.73 -4.62 20.62
CA ASN A 359 -30.99 -4.03 20.13
C ASN A 359 -31.85 -4.96 19.24
N GLN A 360 -31.51 -6.24 19.09
CA GLN A 360 -32.26 -7.21 18.26
C GLN A 360 -32.49 -6.79 16.78
N GLU A 361 -31.68 -5.89 16.21
CA GLU A 361 -31.67 -5.61 14.75
C GLU A 361 -31.07 -6.78 13.93
N PHE A 362 -30.84 -7.94 14.55
CA PHE A 362 -30.17 -9.10 13.97
C PHE A 362 -30.85 -9.60 12.68
N ALA A 363 -32.18 -9.49 12.59
CA ALA A 363 -32.93 -9.87 11.39
C ALA A 363 -32.55 -9.04 10.16
N GLN A 364 -32.24 -7.75 10.31
CA GLN A 364 -31.80 -6.87 9.22
C GLN A 364 -30.31 -7.04 8.87
N LEU A 365 -29.52 -7.69 9.73
CA LEU A 365 -28.09 -7.99 9.54
C LEU A 365 -27.83 -9.37 8.92
N ILE A 366 -28.82 -10.27 8.96
CA ILE A 366 -28.74 -11.61 8.35
C ILE A 366 -29.09 -11.57 6.86
N GLU A 367 -29.93 -10.64 6.41
CA GLU A 367 -30.36 -10.60 5.00
C GLU A 367 -29.15 -10.41 4.07
N PRO A 368 -28.79 -11.44 3.27
CA PRO A 368 -27.74 -11.28 2.29
C PRO A 368 -28.24 -10.31 1.23
N THR A 369 -27.51 -9.22 1.01
CA THR A 369 -27.75 -8.31 -0.12
C THR A 369 -27.62 -9.13 -1.40
N SER A 370 -28.70 -9.25 -2.17
CA SER A 370 -28.67 -10.07 -3.37
C SER A 370 -27.72 -9.42 -4.38
N LEU A 371 -26.93 -10.22 -5.12
CA LEU A 371 -25.97 -9.71 -6.11
C LEU A 371 -26.58 -8.74 -7.14
N CYS A 372 -27.90 -8.81 -7.30
CA CYS A 372 -28.72 -8.14 -8.30
C CYS A 372 -29.84 -7.26 -7.71
N SER A 373 -29.83 -6.96 -6.40
CA SER A 373 -30.82 -6.03 -5.81
C SER A 373 -30.55 -4.62 -6.33
N ILE A 374 -31.58 -3.97 -6.87
CA ILE A 374 -31.54 -2.57 -7.29
C ILE A 374 -31.74 -1.62 -6.09
N ASN A 375 -32.24 -2.14 -4.96
CA ASN A 375 -32.83 -1.34 -3.87
C ASN A 375 -32.14 -1.53 -2.50
N ASP A 376 -30.87 -1.94 -2.45
CA ASP A 376 -30.16 -2.17 -1.17
C ASP A 376 -29.36 -0.98 -0.65
#